data_AF-A0A7R9A3R2-F1
#
_entry.id   AF-A0A7R9A3R2-F1
#
_cell.length_a   1.000
_cell.length_b   1.000
_cell.length_c   1.000
_cell.angle_alpha   90.00
_cell.angle_beta   90.00
_cell.angle_gamma   90.00
#
_symmetry.space_group_name_H-M   'P 1'
#
loop_
_entity.id
_entity.type
_entity.pdbx_description
1 polymer ?
#
loop_
_entity_poly.entity_id
_entity_poly.type
_entity_poly.pdbx_seq_one_letter_code
_entity_poly.pdbx_strand_id
1 'polypeptide(L)'
;MPLKINYGPIVALGRAKAQIRARLAKMDGQKLEAHTVLPAKYACGPHGLGDPADRSLRRVEKEVMIPMKLRDRAKAEKCIPQVQDFTKCCKDAGIAMVLKCRKENAALKECLTQWYRDPEFIAECTNQYLEERSEYRRTGIPLREQKRKETTSF
;
A
#
# COMPACT_ATOMS: atom_id res chain seq x y z
N MET A 1 11.22 -75.70 -32.30
CA MET A 1 10.99 -75.42 -30.87
C MET A 1 11.34 -73.95 -30.61
N PRO A 2 10.38 -73.08 -30.26
CA PRO A 2 10.63 -71.65 -30.10
C PRO A 2 11.22 -71.33 -28.71
N LEU A 3 12.31 -70.55 -28.71
CA LEU A 3 12.92 -69.96 -27.51
C LEU A 3 11.96 -68.91 -26.92
N LYS A 4 11.56 -69.12 -25.67
CA LYS A 4 10.72 -68.21 -24.90
C LYS A 4 11.52 -66.94 -24.54
N ILE A 5 11.12 -65.80 -25.11
CA ILE A 5 11.62 -64.48 -24.71
C ILE A 5 10.94 -64.11 -23.39
N ASN A 6 11.74 -63.92 -22.34
CA ASN A 6 11.28 -63.62 -20.99
C ASN A 6 11.07 -62.10 -20.86
N TYR A 7 9.82 -61.63 -20.96
CA TYR A 7 9.46 -60.25 -20.67
C TYR A 7 9.04 -60.11 -19.20
N GLY A 8 9.87 -59.43 -18.41
CA GLY A 8 9.48 -58.84 -17.14
C GLY A 8 10.59 -57.92 -16.59
N PRO A 9 10.29 -56.91 -15.74
CA PRO A 9 8.99 -56.36 -15.37
C PRO A 9 8.88 -54.86 -15.76
N ILE A 10 7.86 -54.52 -16.53
CA ILE A 10 7.41 -53.13 -16.83
C ILE A 10 7.14 -52.30 -15.55
N VAL A 11 7.08 -52.97 -14.39
CA VAL A 11 6.79 -52.40 -13.05
C VAL A 11 7.92 -51.51 -12.51
N ALA A 12 9.17 -51.66 -12.97
CA ALA A 12 10.31 -50.86 -12.49
C ALA A 12 10.26 -49.39 -12.94
N LEU A 13 9.66 -49.11 -14.10
CA LEU A 13 9.55 -47.74 -14.67
C LEU A 13 8.50 -46.87 -13.96
N GLY A 14 7.51 -47.47 -13.30
CA GLY A 14 6.46 -46.74 -12.56
C GLY A 14 6.96 -46.11 -11.27
N ARG A 15 7.86 -46.79 -10.55
CA ARG A 15 8.43 -46.29 -9.28
C ARG A 15 9.40 -45.12 -9.49
N ALA A 16 10.17 -45.15 -10.58
CA ALA A 16 11.07 -44.06 -10.94
C ALA A 16 10.32 -42.76 -11.28
N LYS A 17 9.22 -42.84 -12.04
CA LYS A 17 8.37 -41.68 -12.36
C LYS A 17 7.70 -41.07 -11.12
N ALA A 18 7.23 -41.90 -10.19
CA ALA A 18 6.65 -41.43 -8.93
C ALA A 18 7.69 -40.72 -8.03
N GLN A 19 8.92 -41.25 -7.97
CA GLN A 19 10.02 -40.63 -7.22
C GLN A 19 10.47 -39.29 -7.83
N ILE A 20 10.52 -39.17 -9.17
CA ILE A 20 10.83 -37.90 -9.85
C ILE A 20 9.72 -36.86 -9.61
N ARG A 21 8.45 -37.24 -9.70
CA ARG A 21 7.31 -36.35 -9.44
C ARG A 21 7.25 -35.88 -7.98
N ALA A 22 7.57 -36.76 -7.04
CA ALA A 22 7.71 -36.40 -5.62
C ALA A 22 8.94 -35.51 -5.33
N ARG A 23 10.01 -35.60 -6.14
CA ARG A 23 11.17 -34.70 -6.09
C ARG A 23 10.85 -33.31 -6.64
N LEU A 24 10.13 -33.24 -7.76
CA LEU A 24 9.67 -31.98 -8.35
C LEU A 24 8.68 -31.25 -7.42
N ALA A 25 7.72 -31.97 -6.81
CA ALA A 25 6.80 -31.40 -5.82
C ALA A 25 7.48 -30.89 -4.54
N LYS A 26 8.71 -31.36 -4.23
CA LYS A 26 9.53 -30.84 -3.11
C LYS A 26 10.36 -29.61 -3.51
N MET A 27 10.51 -29.32 -4.81
CA MET A 27 11.20 -28.12 -5.30
C MET A 27 10.28 -26.89 -5.41
N ASP A 28 8.96 -27.07 -5.36
CA ASP A 28 7.98 -25.97 -5.33
C ASP A 28 7.82 -25.31 -3.94
N GLY A 29 8.44 -25.89 -2.90
CA GLY A 29 8.26 -25.48 -1.49
C GLY A 29 9.49 -24.86 -0.83
N GLN A 30 10.64 -24.80 -1.50
CA GLN A 30 11.84 -24.16 -0.94
C GLN A 30 11.80 -22.66 -1.25
N LYS A 31 10.98 -21.95 -0.48
CA LYS A 31 11.00 -20.50 -0.34
C LYS A 31 12.47 -20.08 -0.18
N LEU A 32 12.95 -19.29 -1.13
CA LEU A 32 14.22 -18.57 -1.01
C LEU A 32 14.02 -17.59 0.17
N GLU A 33 14.24 -18.06 1.39
CA GLU A 33 14.37 -17.20 2.57
C GLU A 33 15.66 -16.41 2.38
N ALA A 34 15.60 -15.38 1.53
CA ALA A 34 16.55 -14.30 1.57
C ALA A 34 16.55 -13.82 3.03
N HIS A 35 17.72 -13.91 3.67
CA HIS A 35 17.92 -13.47 5.06
C HIS A 35 17.70 -11.95 5.10
N THR A 36 16.44 -11.56 5.20
CA THR A 36 16.00 -10.18 5.16
C THR A 36 15.68 -9.76 6.58
N VAL A 37 16.05 -8.53 6.92
CA VAL A 37 15.76 -7.94 8.24
C VAL A 37 14.25 -7.67 8.40
N LEU A 38 13.48 -7.82 7.32
CA LEU A 38 12.04 -7.56 7.28
C LEU A 38 11.24 -8.87 7.15
N PRO A 39 10.09 -8.98 7.83
CA PRO A 39 9.14 -10.06 7.59
C PRO A 39 8.80 -10.21 6.10
N ALA A 40 8.65 -11.45 5.63
CA ALA A 40 8.42 -11.78 4.21
C ALA A 40 7.31 -10.95 3.54
N LYS A 41 6.21 -10.65 4.25
CA LYS A 41 5.10 -9.83 3.76
C LYS A 41 5.47 -8.39 3.39
N TYR A 42 6.57 -7.87 3.94
CA TYR A 42 7.06 -6.52 3.68
C TYR A 42 8.21 -6.47 2.67
N ALA A 43 8.82 -7.61 2.36
CA ALA A 43 9.92 -7.74 1.42
C ALA A 43 9.54 -8.51 0.13
N CYS A 44 8.28 -8.95 0.01
CA CYS A 44 7.77 -9.63 -1.18
C CYS A 44 7.24 -8.64 -2.24
N GLY A 45 6.62 -9.18 -3.30
CA GLY A 45 6.04 -8.41 -4.39
C GLY A 45 7.02 -8.19 -5.56
N PRO A 46 6.53 -7.66 -6.69
CA PRO A 46 7.32 -7.54 -7.94
C PRO A 46 8.55 -6.64 -7.80
N HIS A 47 8.51 -5.67 -6.88
CA HIS A 47 9.59 -4.72 -6.61
C HIS A 47 10.17 -4.86 -5.19
N GLY A 48 9.82 -5.92 -4.44
CA GLY A 48 10.28 -6.10 -3.05
C GLY A 48 9.75 -5.04 -2.05
N LEU A 49 8.66 -4.33 -2.40
CA LEU A 49 8.05 -3.27 -1.59
C LEU A 49 6.93 -3.77 -0.66
N GLY A 50 6.74 -5.08 -0.61
CA GLY A 50 5.66 -5.78 0.08
C GLY A 50 4.54 -6.22 -0.85
N ASP A 51 3.63 -7.03 -0.32
CA ASP A 51 2.50 -7.58 -1.06
C ASP A 51 1.51 -6.47 -1.50
N PRO A 52 1.20 -6.30 -2.79
CA PRO A 52 0.17 -5.38 -3.26
C PRO A 52 -1.24 -5.70 -2.74
N ALA A 53 -1.56 -6.98 -2.50
CA ALA A 53 -2.89 -7.41 -2.05
C ALA A 53 -3.09 -7.29 -0.53
N ASP A 54 -2.03 -7.04 0.23
CA ASP A 54 -2.11 -6.84 1.67
C ASP A 54 -2.92 -5.57 1.98
N ARG A 55 -3.98 -5.72 2.80
CA ARG A 55 -4.82 -4.62 3.30
C ARG A 55 -4.58 -4.29 4.77
N SER A 56 -3.61 -4.95 5.42
CA SER A 56 -3.28 -4.65 6.81
C SER A 56 -2.66 -3.26 6.95
N LEU A 57 -3.00 -2.58 8.05
CA LEU A 57 -2.49 -1.26 8.37
C LEU A 57 -1.43 -1.33 9.46
N ARG A 58 -0.26 -0.77 9.18
CA ARG A 58 0.83 -0.59 10.15
C ARG A 58 0.50 0.56 11.09
N ARG A 59 1.17 0.60 12.24
CA ARG A 59 1.01 1.68 13.23
C ARG A 59 1.20 3.07 12.61
N VAL A 60 2.27 3.26 11.84
CA VAL A 60 2.56 4.52 11.14
C VAL A 60 1.45 4.89 10.15
N GLU A 61 0.82 3.91 9.52
CA GLU A 61 -0.23 4.17 8.55
C GLU A 61 -1.52 4.62 9.25
N LYS A 62 -1.85 3.99 10.38
CA LYS A 62 -3.00 4.37 11.23
C LYS A 62 -2.82 5.73 11.90
N GLU A 63 -1.64 5.98 12.46
CA GLU A 63 -1.38 7.17 13.30
C GLU A 63 -0.94 8.40 12.48
N VAL A 64 -0.36 8.21 11.30
CA VAL A 64 0.24 9.31 10.51
C VAL A 64 -0.34 9.40 9.10
N MET A 65 -0.27 8.33 8.31
CA MET A 65 -0.59 8.43 6.87
C MET A 65 -2.09 8.68 6.61
N ILE A 66 -2.96 7.91 7.25
CA ILE A 66 -4.41 8.08 7.11
C ILE A 66 -4.87 9.44 7.68
N PRO A 67 -4.45 9.86 8.90
CA PRO A 67 -4.76 11.19 9.40
C PRO A 67 -4.25 12.34 8.51
N MET A 68 -3.07 12.18 7.89
CA MET A 68 -2.54 13.15 6.93
C MET A 68 -3.42 13.22 5.68
N LYS A 69 -3.79 12.07 5.10
CA LYS A 69 -4.70 11.98 3.95
C LYS A 69 -6.04 12.63 4.23
N LEU A 70 -6.62 12.33 5.40
CA LEU A 70 -7.88 12.89 5.87
C LEU A 70 -7.79 14.41 5.97
N ARG A 71 -6.73 14.94 6.60
CA ARG A 71 -6.50 16.39 6.71
C ARG A 71 -6.44 17.06 5.34
N ASP A 72 -5.69 16.49 4.40
CA ASP A 72 -5.48 17.07 3.09
C ASP A 72 -6.79 17.09 2.29
N ARG A 73 -7.57 16.01 2.32
CA ARG A 73 -8.91 15.96 1.71
C ARG A 73 -9.88 16.91 2.38
N ALA A 74 -9.93 16.93 3.71
CA ALA A 74 -10.83 17.82 4.44
C ALA A 74 -10.55 19.29 4.12
N LYS A 75 -9.28 19.69 3.98
CA LYS A 75 -8.92 21.05 3.54
C LYS A 75 -9.33 21.35 2.09
N ALA A 76 -9.21 20.37 1.20
CA ALA A 76 -9.52 20.54 -0.22
C ALA A 76 -11.03 20.52 -0.53
N GLU A 77 -11.79 19.69 0.18
CA GLU A 77 -13.18 19.38 -0.17
C GLU A 77 -14.21 19.94 0.82
N LYS A 78 -13.88 20.05 2.11
CA LYS A 78 -14.89 20.28 3.18
C LYS A 78 -14.72 21.60 3.93
N CYS A 79 -13.49 21.95 4.31
CA CYS A 79 -13.16 23.13 5.13
C CYS A 79 -12.65 24.31 4.27
N ILE A 80 -13.14 24.42 3.04
CA ILE A 80 -12.72 25.45 2.07
C ILE A 80 -12.82 26.88 2.65
N PRO A 81 -13.94 27.32 3.27
CA PRO A 81 -14.04 28.69 3.75
C PRO A 81 -13.05 28.97 4.91
N GLN A 82 -12.90 28.04 5.85
CA GLN A 82 -11.95 28.21 6.96
C GLN A 82 -10.50 28.21 6.48
N VAL A 83 -10.17 27.43 5.44
CA VAL A 83 -8.86 27.47 4.79
C VAL A 83 -8.63 28.82 4.12
N GLN A 84 -9.62 29.36 3.42
CA GLN A 84 -9.53 30.67 2.76
C GLN A 84 -9.35 31.80 3.78
N ASP A 85 -10.15 31.83 4.84
CA ASP A 85 -10.06 32.85 5.90
C ASP A 85 -8.72 32.79 6.62
N PHE A 86 -8.26 31.59 6.97
CA PHE A 86 -6.95 31.39 7.59
C PHE A 86 -5.81 31.82 6.65
N THR A 87 -5.89 31.45 5.37
CA THR A 87 -4.89 31.83 4.36
C THR A 87 -4.85 33.34 4.16
N LYS A 88 -6.01 34.00 4.15
CA LYS A 88 -6.12 35.46 4.05
C LYS A 88 -5.45 36.12 5.26
N CYS A 89 -5.78 35.69 6.47
CA CYS A 89 -5.14 36.21 7.68
C CYS A 89 -3.62 35.99 7.67
N CYS A 90 -3.14 34.81 7.25
CA CYS A 90 -1.70 34.54 7.17
C CYS A 90 -0.97 35.47 6.19
N LYS A 91 -1.61 35.81 5.05
CA LYS A 91 -1.07 36.76 4.08
C LYS A 91 -1.00 38.18 4.66
N ASP A 92 -2.04 38.61 5.38
CA ASP A 92 -2.12 39.97 5.94
C ASP A 92 -1.20 40.15 7.17
N ALA A 93 -1.10 39.13 8.01
CA ALA A 93 -0.32 39.19 9.25
C ALA A 93 1.17 38.90 9.05
N GLY A 94 1.56 38.25 7.95
CA GLY A 94 2.94 37.86 7.66
C GLY A 94 3.57 37.09 8.82
N ILE A 95 4.73 37.54 9.30
CA ILE A 95 5.46 36.91 10.41
C ILE A 95 4.63 36.87 11.71
N ALA A 96 3.73 37.84 11.91
CA ALA A 96 2.88 37.92 13.11
C ALA A 96 1.67 36.95 13.09
N MET A 97 1.55 36.07 12.09
CA MET A 97 0.39 35.18 11.92
C MET A 97 0.07 34.32 13.16
N VAL A 98 1.08 33.83 13.88
CA VAL A 98 0.90 32.93 15.03
C VAL A 98 0.19 33.63 16.20
N LEU A 99 0.34 34.96 16.27
CA LEU A 99 -0.30 35.77 17.29
C LEU A 99 -1.65 36.31 16.81
N LYS A 100 -1.72 36.80 15.57
CA LYS A 100 -2.92 37.48 15.04
C LYS A 100 -3.99 36.53 14.53
N CYS A 101 -3.63 35.40 13.91
CA CYS A 101 -4.56 34.49 13.24
C CYS A 101 -5.07 33.34 14.12
N ARG A 102 -5.10 33.55 15.44
CA ARG A 102 -5.51 32.49 16.39
C ARG A 102 -6.97 32.11 16.23
N LYS A 103 -7.83 33.07 15.90
CA LYS A 103 -9.27 32.86 15.72
C LYS A 103 -9.55 32.00 14.49
N GLU A 104 -8.97 32.36 13.35
CA GLU A 104 -9.12 31.66 12.08
C GLU A 104 -8.52 30.25 12.17
N ASN A 105 -7.38 30.11 12.86
CA ASN A 105 -6.78 28.80 13.12
C ASN A 105 -7.68 27.91 14.00
N ALA A 106 -8.33 28.48 15.03
CA ALA A 106 -9.26 27.74 15.86
C ALA A 106 -10.47 27.25 15.06
N ALA A 107 -11.06 28.12 14.22
CA ALA A 107 -12.16 27.76 13.34
C ALA A 107 -11.78 26.65 12.34
N LEU A 108 -10.59 26.73 11.73
CA LEU A 108 -10.09 25.68 10.85
C LEU A 108 -9.86 24.36 11.59
N LYS A 109 -9.28 24.40 12.79
CA LYS A 109 -9.10 23.21 13.62
C LYS A 109 -10.42 22.57 14.01
N GLU A 110 -11.42 23.37 14.35
CA GLU A 110 -12.76 22.90 14.70
C GLU A 110 -13.40 22.17 13.51
N CYS A 111 -13.37 22.76 12.32
CA CYS A 111 -13.85 22.11 11.11
C CYS A 111 -13.14 20.77 10.86
N LEU A 112 -11.81 20.74 10.92
CA LEU A 112 -11.05 19.50 10.71
C LEU A 112 -11.38 18.43 11.76
N THR A 113 -11.58 18.82 13.03
CA THR A 113 -11.87 17.90 14.14
C THR A 113 -13.18 17.15 13.93
N GLN A 114 -14.18 17.78 13.30
CA GLN A 114 -15.44 17.13 12.95
C GLN A 114 -15.20 15.95 11.99
N TRP A 115 -14.38 16.16 10.95
CA TRP A 115 -14.06 15.12 9.96
C TRP A 115 -13.16 14.00 10.50
N TYR A 116 -12.35 14.25 11.53
CA TYR A 116 -11.61 13.18 12.22
C TYR A 116 -12.51 12.23 13.02
N ARG A 117 -13.76 12.63 13.30
CA ARG A 117 -14.72 11.82 14.06
C ARG A 117 -15.73 11.12 13.15
N ASP A 118 -15.70 11.40 11.85
CA ASP A 118 -16.61 10.81 10.89
C ASP A 118 -16.06 9.45 10.40
N PRO A 119 -16.68 8.32 10.80
CA PRO A 119 -16.17 6.99 10.47
C PRO A 119 -16.24 6.70 8.97
N GLU A 120 -17.21 7.27 8.25
CA GLU A 120 -17.37 7.07 6.81
C GLU A 120 -16.21 7.73 6.07
N PHE A 121 -15.94 9.00 6.37
CA PHE A 121 -14.82 9.73 5.78
C PHE A 121 -13.46 9.11 6.12
N ILE A 122 -13.29 8.59 7.34
CA ILE A 122 -12.08 7.85 7.71
C ILE A 122 -11.93 6.58 6.87
N ALA A 123 -13.01 5.81 6.68
CA ALA A 123 -12.99 4.59 5.89
C ALA A 123 -12.65 4.87 4.42
N GLU A 124 -13.24 5.91 3.82
CA GLU A 124 -12.89 6.35 2.47
C GLU A 124 -11.41 6.72 2.34
N CYS A 125 -10.90 7.57 3.24
CA CYS A 125 -9.50 7.99 3.22
C CYS A 125 -8.55 6.79 3.39
N THR A 126 -8.94 5.82 4.21
CA THR A 126 -8.21 4.57 4.42
C THR A 126 -8.16 3.73 3.14
N ASN A 127 -9.30 3.58 2.46
CA ASN A 127 -9.38 2.83 1.21
C ASN A 127 -8.54 3.49 0.11
N GLN A 128 -8.62 4.81 -0.03
CA GLN A 128 -7.79 5.54 -0.99
C GLN A 128 -6.29 5.38 -0.69
N TYR A 129 -5.90 5.44 0.59
CA TYR A 129 -4.51 5.19 0.98
C TYR A 129 -4.05 3.77 0.63
N LEU A 130 -4.88 2.77 0.90
CA LEU A 130 -4.57 1.37 0.59
C LEU A 130 -4.43 1.13 -0.92
N GLU A 131 -5.29 1.76 -1.72
CA GLU A 131 -5.22 1.70 -3.18
C GLU A 131 -3.91 2.29 -3.70
N GLU A 132 -3.56 3.51 -3.26
CA GLU A 132 -2.30 4.17 -3.63
C GLU A 132 -1.08 3.35 -3.22
N ARG A 133 -1.16 2.69 -2.05
CA ARG A 133 -0.11 1.80 -1.56
C ARG A 133 0.00 0.53 -2.41
N SER A 134 -1.13 -0.07 -2.77
CA SER A 134 -1.19 -1.24 -3.66
C SER A 134 -0.55 -0.91 -5.00
N GLU A 135 -0.93 0.21 -5.60
CA GLU A 135 -0.37 0.71 -6.86
C GLU A 135 1.14 0.95 -6.76
N TYR A 136 1.60 1.58 -5.68
CA TYR A 136 3.03 1.79 -5.45
C TYR A 136 3.79 0.46 -5.33
N ARG A 137 3.24 -0.52 -4.60
CA ARG A 137 3.86 -1.85 -4.47
C ARG A 137 3.86 -2.62 -5.79
N ARG A 138 2.83 -2.42 -6.62
CA ARG A 138 2.70 -3.06 -7.95
C ARG A 138 3.63 -2.47 -8.99
N THR A 139 3.75 -1.14 -9.04
CA THR A 139 4.45 -0.42 -10.10
C THR A 139 5.84 0.07 -9.73
N GLY A 140 6.12 0.20 -8.43
CA GLY A 140 7.33 0.85 -7.91
C GLY A 140 7.37 2.37 -8.10
N ILE A 141 6.33 2.99 -8.68
CA ILE A 141 6.31 4.42 -9.00
C ILE A 141 5.47 5.17 -7.98
N PRO A 142 5.99 6.19 -7.29
CA PRO A 142 5.23 6.95 -6.30
C PRO A 142 4.13 7.79 -6.95
N LEU A 143 2.99 7.95 -6.28
CA LEU A 143 1.82 8.68 -6.79
C LEU A 143 2.14 10.09 -7.32
N ARG A 144 3.05 10.83 -6.67
CA ARG A 144 3.47 12.17 -7.12
C ARG A 144 4.10 12.15 -8.50
N GLU A 145 4.84 11.09 -8.82
CA GLU A 145 5.43 10.90 -10.13
C GLU A 145 4.41 10.44 -11.16
N GLN A 146 3.46 9.58 -10.77
CA GLN A 146 2.36 9.18 -11.64
C GLN A 146 1.56 10.42 -12.10
N LYS A 147 1.13 11.26 -11.15
CA LYS A 147 0.42 12.51 -11.45
C LYS A 147 1.22 13.47 -12.33
N ARG A 148 2.54 13.54 -12.13
CA ARG A 148 3.41 14.36 -12.98
C ARG A 148 3.43 13.83 -14.42
N LYS A 149 3.59 12.53 -14.61
CA LYS A 149 3.59 11.88 -15.93
C LYS A 149 2.26 12.09 -16.66
N GLU A 150 1.14 11.94 -15.95
CA GLU A 150 -0.20 12.23 -16.47
C GLU A 150 -0.33 13.68 -16.95
N THR A 151 0.16 14.64 -16.17
CA THR A 151 0.07 16.08 -16.50
C THR A 151 0.97 16.45 -17.69
N THR A 152 2.13 15.79 -17.85
CA THR A 152 3.07 16.05 -18.95
C THR A 152 2.75 15.30 -20.25
N SER A 153 1.74 14.43 -20.24
CA SER A 153 1.33 13.63 -21.39
C SER A 153 0.27 14.33 -22.27
N PHE A 154 0.08 15.63 -22.08
CA PHE A 154 -0.80 16.51 -22.87
C PHE A 154 0.00 17.56 -23.62
#